data_AF-A0A2G6CI25-F1
#
_entry.id   AF-A0A2G6CI25-F1
#
_cell.length_a   1.000
_cell.length_b   1.000
_cell.length_c   1.000
_cell.angle_alpha   90.00
_cell.angle_beta   90.00
_cell.angle_gamma   90.00
#
_symmetry.space_group_name_H-M   'P 1'
#
loop_
_entity.id
_entity.type
_entity.pdbx_description
1 polymer ?
#
loop_
_entity_poly.entity_id
_entity_poly.type
_entity_poly.pdbx_seq_one_letter_code
_entity_poly.pdbx_strand_id
1 'polypeptide(L)'
;MLAKIVYTLQNPVSAGLVESSKLWPGLISRPEDMLGKVLVVSRPQHFFDPSGDMPELLSIELTSPPCVDPARLVHDARALQVISEERHRAEAKAKRRKFRGAAEIRALRPTDSPKGREARR
;
A
#
# COMPACT_ATOMS: atom_id res chain seq x y z
N MET A 1 4.61 16.32 -2.50
CA MET A 1 3.78 15.43 -1.65
C MET A 1 2.87 14.54 -2.49
N LEU A 2 1.98 15.10 -3.31
CA LEU A 2 0.99 14.34 -4.08
C LEU A 2 1.57 13.20 -4.95
N ALA A 3 2.64 13.48 -5.69
CA ALA A 3 3.32 12.47 -6.51
C ALA A 3 3.84 11.27 -5.69
N LYS A 4 4.22 11.48 -4.43
CA LYS A 4 4.69 10.40 -3.54
C LYS A 4 3.52 9.55 -3.04
N ILE A 5 2.35 10.14 -2.76
CA ILE A 5 1.13 9.41 -2.42
C ILE A 5 0.69 8.54 -3.60
N VAL A 6 0.68 9.11 -4.81
CA VAL A 6 0.32 8.34 -6.00
C VAL A 6 1.33 7.22 -6.26
N TYR A 7 2.63 7.50 -6.06
CA TYR A 7 3.67 6.47 -6.15
C TYR A 7 3.40 5.30 -5.19
N THR A 8 3.07 5.54 -3.93
CA THR A 8 2.81 4.43 -2.97
C THR A 8 1.58 3.62 -3.37
N LEU A 9 0.51 4.27 -3.84
CA LEU A 9 -0.70 3.61 -4.36
C LEU A 9 -0.41 2.76 -5.60
N GLN A 10 0.48 3.23 -6.47
CA GLN A 10 0.74 2.61 -7.77
C GLN A 10 1.93 1.65 -7.77
N ASN A 11 2.74 1.65 -6.72
CA ASN A 11 3.89 0.74 -6.59
C ASN A 11 3.52 -0.75 -6.76
N PRO A 12 2.42 -1.27 -6.18
CA PRO A 12 1.99 -2.65 -6.45
C PRO A 12 1.66 -2.94 -7.92
N VAL A 13 1.14 -1.94 -8.65
CA VAL A 13 0.78 -2.06 -10.07
C VAL A 13 2.03 -1.98 -10.93
N SER A 14 2.89 -0.99 -10.69
CA SER A 14 4.14 -0.81 -11.43
C SER A 14 5.10 -1.99 -11.23
N ALA A 15 5.09 -2.63 -10.06
CA ALA A 15 5.84 -3.85 -9.77
C ALA A 15 5.25 -5.12 -10.40
N GLY A 16 4.05 -5.06 -10.99
CA GLY A 16 3.39 -6.24 -11.60
C GLY A 16 2.80 -7.20 -10.57
N LEU A 17 2.51 -6.75 -9.36
CA LEU A 17 1.92 -7.59 -8.32
C LEU A 17 0.40 -7.71 -8.53
N VAL A 18 -0.27 -6.60 -8.81
CA VAL A 18 -1.72 -6.54 -9.03
C VAL A 18 -2.04 -5.60 -10.19
N GLU A 19 -3.14 -5.85 -10.91
CA GLU A 19 -3.55 -5.04 -12.06
C GLU A 19 -4.15 -3.67 -11.69
N SER A 20 -4.60 -3.53 -10.45
CA SER A 20 -5.09 -2.27 -9.87
C SER A 20 -4.67 -2.18 -8.41
N SER A 21 -4.35 -0.96 -7.99
CA SER A 21 -4.07 -0.61 -6.58
C SER A 21 -5.22 -0.98 -5.62
N LYS A 22 -6.44 -1.15 -6.12
CA LYS A 22 -7.60 -1.63 -5.34
C LYS A 22 -7.49 -3.09 -4.93
N LEU A 23 -6.76 -3.90 -5.69
CA LEU A 23 -6.61 -5.34 -5.45
C LEU A 23 -5.42 -5.66 -4.54
N TRP A 24 -4.63 -4.66 -4.13
CA TRP A 24 -3.50 -4.88 -3.23
C TRP A 24 -3.98 -5.43 -1.88
N PRO A 25 -3.52 -6.63 -1.46
CA PRO A 25 -3.98 -7.24 -0.22
C PRO A 25 -3.20 -6.79 1.03
N GLY A 26 -2.08 -6.07 0.85
CA GLY A 26 -1.26 -5.58 1.94
C GLY A 26 -1.78 -4.25 2.52
N LEU A 27 -1.18 -3.82 3.63
CA LEU A 27 -1.50 -2.55 4.26
C LEU A 27 -1.21 -1.38 3.30
N ILE A 28 -2.21 -0.52 3.12
CA ILE A 28 -2.07 0.74 2.39
C ILE A 28 -3.10 1.74 2.92
N SER A 29 -2.67 2.96 3.23
CA SER A 29 -3.60 4.07 3.47
C SER A 29 -3.99 4.70 2.14
N ARG A 30 -5.28 4.99 1.99
CA ARG A 30 -5.84 5.64 0.81
C ARG A 30 -6.07 7.13 1.09
N PRO A 31 -6.10 8.01 0.07
CA PRO A 31 -6.35 9.43 0.28
C PRO A 31 -7.63 9.70 1.08
N GLU A 32 -8.68 8.92 0.84
CA GLU A 32 -9.97 9.04 1.55
C GLU A 32 -9.87 8.70 3.02
N ASP A 33 -8.92 7.85 3.41
CA ASP A 33 -8.72 7.49 4.80
C ASP A 33 -8.26 8.72 5.61
N MET A 34 -7.65 9.72 4.97
CA MET A 34 -7.21 10.97 5.61
C MET A 34 -8.36 11.89 6.02
N LEU A 35 -9.61 11.53 5.69
CA LEU A 35 -10.83 12.25 6.09
C LEU A 35 -11.34 11.82 7.48
N GLY A 36 -10.44 11.41 8.38
CA GLY A 36 -10.79 11.01 9.74
C GLY A 36 -11.17 9.54 9.89
N LYS A 37 -10.68 8.65 9.02
CA LYS A 37 -10.95 7.22 9.19
C LYS A 37 -10.27 6.71 10.44
N VAL A 38 -11.03 6.04 11.30
CA VAL A 38 -10.51 5.34 12.46
C VAL A 38 -10.20 3.89 12.09
N LEU A 39 -8.94 3.49 12.25
CA LEU A 39 -8.48 2.11 12.15
C LEU A 39 -8.40 1.51 13.55
N VAL A 40 -9.10 0.40 13.78
CA VAL A 40 -8.95 -0.42 14.98
C VAL A 40 -8.09 -1.62 14.62
N VAL A 41 -6.91 -1.72 15.22
CA VAL A 41 -5.95 -2.79 14.95
C VAL A 41 -5.65 -3.58 16.21
N SER A 42 -5.57 -4.91 16.07
CA SER A 42 -5.14 -5.79 17.15
C SER A 42 -3.63 -5.99 17.11
N ARG A 43 -3.03 -6.09 18.30
CA ARG A 43 -1.62 -6.38 18.47
C ARG A 43 -1.32 -7.81 18.01
N PRO A 44 -0.41 -8.00 17.03
CA PRO A 44 0.06 -9.33 16.65
C PRO A 44 0.78 -10.04 17.79
N GLN A 45 0.52 -11.33 17.98
CA GLN A 45 1.08 -12.11 19.09
C GLN A 45 2.59 -12.41 18.94
N HIS A 46 3.11 -12.41 17.72
CA HIS A 46 4.48 -12.90 17.45
C HIS A 46 5.54 -11.80 17.36
N PHE A 47 5.14 -10.53 17.26
CA PHE A 47 6.06 -9.40 17.04
C PHE A 47 6.28 -8.53 18.28
N PHE A 48 5.49 -8.74 19.34
CA PHE A 48 5.49 -7.91 20.54
C PHE A 48 5.75 -8.77 21.77
N ASP A 49 6.45 -8.21 22.75
CA ASP A 49 6.62 -8.84 24.06
C ASP A 49 5.24 -9.04 24.71
N PRO A 50 4.84 -10.28 25.06
CA PRO A 50 3.58 -10.54 25.75
C PRO A 50 3.43 -9.77 27.06
N SER A 51 4.54 -9.49 27.75
CA SER A 51 4.63 -8.76 29.01
C SER A 51 4.91 -7.26 28.86
N GLY A 52 5.07 -6.76 27.62
CA GLY A 52 5.29 -5.35 27.35
C GLY A 52 4.02 -4.51 27.36
N ASP A 53 4.19 -3.18 27.36
CA ASP A 53 3.10 -2.19 27.55
C ASP A 53 2.19 -1.98 26.33
N MET A 54 2.41 -2.70 25.23
CA MET A 54 1.63 -2.49 23.99
C MET A 54 0.21 -3.04 24.17
N PRO A 55 -0.85 -2.22 23.99
CA PRO A 55 -2.22 -2.65 24.20
C PRO A 55 -2.66 -3.73 23.20
N GLU A 56 -3.63 -4.54 23.59
CA GLU A 56 -4.22 -5.56 22.71
C GLU A 56 -4.94 -4.96 21.49
N LEU A 57 -5.61 -3.82 21.69
CA LEU A 57 -6.32 -3.07 20.65
C LEU A 57 -5.84 -1.62 20.66
N LEU A 58 -5.62 -1.07 19.47
CA LEU A 58 -5.28 0.33 19.29
C LEU A 58 -6.20 0.95 18.22
N SER A 59 -6.78 2.10 18.57
CA SER A 59 -7.54 2.93 17.64
C SER A 59 -6.65 4.06 17.13
N ILE A 60 -6.50 4.15 15.82
CA ILE A 60 -5.69 5.18 15.15
C ILE A 60 -6.59 5.96 14.21
N GLU A 61 -6.72 7.26 14.44
CA GLU A 61 -7.38 8.16 13.50
C GLU A 61 -6.39 8.62 12.42
N LEU A 62 -6.77 8.43 11.16
CA LEU A 62 -6.00 8.90 10.02
C LEU A 62 -6.48 10.28 9.59
N THR A 63 -5.61 11.26 9.76
CA THR A 63 -5.88 12.67 9.45
C THR A 63 -4.89 13.21 8.43
N SER A 64 -5.32 14.18 7.62
CA SER A 64 -4.41 14.91 6.75
C SER A 64 -3.49 15.83 7.55
N PRO A 65 -2.26 16.10 7.07
CA PRO A 65 -1.41 17.12 7.69
C PRO A 65 -2.12 18.48 7.77
N PRO A 66 -1.88 19.30 8.82
CA PRO A 66 -2.61 20.56 9.05
C PRO A 66 -2.47 21.59 7.92
N CYS A 67 -1.38 21.51 7.14
CA CYS A 67 -1.09 22.43 6.04
C CYS A 67 -1.76 22.04 4.71
N VAL A 68 -2.61 21.01 4.71
CA VAL A 68 -3.23 20.47 3.50
C VAL A 68 -4.74 20.46 3.67
N ASP A 69 -5.46 20.98 2.68
CA ASP A 69 -6.90 20.78 2.57
C ASP A 69 -7.18 19.30 2.21
N PRO A 70 -7.83 18.53 3.10
CA PRO A 70 -8.10 17.12 2.87
C PRO A 70 -8.95 16.86 1.62
N ALA A 71 -9.94 17.71 1.35
CA ALA A 71 -10.85 17.51 0.21
C ALA A 71 -10.09 17.67 -1.12
N ARG A 72 -9.27 18.71 -1.21
CA ARG A 72 -8.39 18.94 -2.36
C ARG A 72 -7.35 17.83 -2.52
N LEU A 73 -6.75 17.36 -1.43
CA LEU A 73 -5.79 16.25 -1.46
C LEU A 73 -6.41 14.99 -2.05
N VAL A 74 -7.61 14.62 -1.60
CA VAL A 74 -8.34 13.45 -2.10
C VAL A 74 -8.63 13.60 -3.58
N HIS A 75 -9.17 14.76 -3.99
CA HIS A 75 -9.49 15.04 -5.39
C HIS A 75 -8.25 14.91 -6.30
N ASP A 76 -7.17 15.62 -5.97
CA ASP A 76 -5.98 15.67 -6.80
C ASP A 76 -5.26 14.30 -6.83
N ALA A 77 -5.28 13.57 -5.71
CA ALA A 77 -4.66 12.24 -5.63
C ALA A 77 -5.41 11.23 -6.49
N ARG A 78 -6.75 11.25 -6.46
CA ARG A 78 -7.60 10.38 -7.29
C ARG A 78 -7.36 10.65 -8.78
N ALA A 79 -7.34 11.91 -9.18
CA ALA A 79 -7.12 12.29 -10.57
C ALA A 79 -5.78 11.75 -11.09
N LEU A 80 -4.69 11.97 -10.35
CA LEU A 80 -3.37 11.47 -10.73
C LEU A 80 -3.26 9.94 -10.64
N GLN A 81 -3.94 9.30 -9.69
CA GLN A 81 -3.96 7.85 -9.56
C GLN A 81 -4.56 7.18 -10.81
N VAL A 82 -5.69 7.70 -11.32
CA VAL A 82 -6.34 7.18 -12.54
C VAL A 82 -5.38 7.26 -13.73
N ILE A 83 -4.73 8.41 -13.92
CA ILE A 83 -3.77 8.62 -15.01
C ILE A 83 -2.57 7.67 -14.90
N SER A 84 -2.01 7.53 -13.70
CA SER A 84 -0.85 6.68 -13.44
C SER A 84 -1.17 5.19 -13.59
N GLU A 85 -2.36 4.74 -13.14
CA GLU A 85 -2.78 3.34 -13.25
C GLU A 85 -3.00 2.95 -14.72
N GLU A 86 -3.60 3.84 -15.53
CA GLU A 86 -3.73 3.63 -16.97
C GLU A 86 -2.37 3.48 -17.65
N ARG A 87 -1.42 4.38 -17.33
CA ARG A 87 -0.06 4.30 -17.85
C ARG A 87 0.60 2.96 -17.50
N HIS A 88 0.53 2.53 -16.24
CA HIS A 88 1.15 1.26 -15.83
C HIS A 88 0.49 0.04 -16.48
N ARG A 89 -0.83 0.06 -16.69
CA ARG A 89 -1.54 -1.00 -17.42
C ARG A 89 -1.14 -1.05 -18.89
N ALA A 90 -1.03 0.10 -19.55
CA ALA A 90 -0.55 0.19 -20.93
C ALA A 90 0.90 -0.32 -21.06
N GLU A 91 1.79 0.08 -20.14
CA GLU A 91 3.18 -0.40 -20.09
C GLU A 91 3.26 -1.92 -19.85
N ALA A 92 2.45 -2.45 -18.93
CA ALA A 92 2.39 -3.90 -18.66
C ALA A 92 1.88 -4.68 -19.88
N LYS A 93 0.85 -4.18 -20.56
CA LYS A 93 0.30 -4.77 -21.79
C LYS A 93 1.32 -4.76 -22.93
N ALA A 94 1.99 -3.63 -23.15
CA ALA A 94 3.03 -3.50 -24.16
C ALA A 94 4.18 -4.47 -23.93
N LYS A 95 4.57 -4.68 -22.67
CA LYS A 95 5.62 -5.63 -22.27
C LYS A 95 5.12 -7.08 -22.11
N ARG A 96 3.83 -7.36 -22.37
CA ARG A 96 3.19 -8.68 -22.15
C ARG A 96 3.43 -9.24 -20.74
N ARG A 97 3.57 -8.37 -19.75
CA ARG A 97 3.82 -8.76 -18.36
C ARG A 97 2.51 -9.21 -17.72
N LYS A 98 2.55 -10.35 -17.02
CA LYS A 98 1.44 -10.85 -16.21
C LYS A 98 1.49 -10.27 -14.80
N PHE A 99 0.32 -10.15 -14.17
CA PHE A 99 0.21 -9.82 -12.76
C PHE A 99 0.11 -11.09 -11.93
N ARG A 100 0.71 -11.10 -10.73
CA ARG A 100 0.61 -12.20 -9.75
C ARG A 100 -0.84 -12.40 -9.27
N GLY A 101 -1.49 -11.28 -8.96
CA GLY A 101 -2.83 -11.27 -8.38
C GLY A 101 -2.82 -11.41 -6.84
N ALA A 102 -3.90 -10.94 -6.21
CA ALA A 102 -3.98 -10.84 -4.75
C ALA A 102 -3.86 -12.20 -4.03
N ALA A 103 -4.35 -13.28 -4.64
CA ALA A 103 -4.30 -14.62 -4.07
C ALA A 103 -2.85 -15.15 -3.97
N GLU A 104 -2.06 -15.01 -5.04
CA GLU A 104 -0.65 -15.41 -5.03
C GLU A 104 0.15 -14.58 -4.01
N ILE A 105 -0.11 -13.26 -3.93
CA ILE A 105 0.56 -12.39 -2.95
C ILE A 105 0.25 -12.79 -1.51
N ARG A 106 -1.00 -13.14 -1.18
CA ARG A 106 -1.37 -13.60 0.18
C ARG A 106 -0.74 -14.93 0.55
N ALA A 107 -0.44 -15.78 -0.43
CA ALA A 107 0.20 -17.07 -0.22
C ALA A 107 1.71 -16.94 0.07
N LEU A 108 2.32 -15.79 -0.20
CA LEU A 108 3.72 -15.53 0.11
C LEU A 108 3.92 -15.43 1.62
N ARG A 109 5.00 -16.02 2.14
CA ARG A 109 5.36 -15.85 3.54
C ARG A 109 6.12 -14.53 3.69
N PRO A 110 5.86 -13.72 4.73
CA PRO A 110 6.61 -12.49 4.98
C PRO A 110 8.12 -12.70 5.14
N THR A 111 8.54 -13.92 5.48
CA THR A 111 9.95 -14.32 5.67
C THR A 111 10.58 -14.92 4.41
N ASP A 112 9.83 -15.07 3.32
CA ASP A 112 10.39 -15.54 2.06
C ASP A 112 11.40 -14.53 1.50
N SER A 113 12.47 -15.04 0.91
CA SER A 113 13.48 -14.23 0.24
C SER A 113 13.91 -14.86 -1.08
N PRO A 114 14.40 -14.07 -2.05
CA PRO A 114 14.92 -14.60 -3.30
C PRO A 114 16.07 -15.58 -3.05
N LYS A 115 16.06 -16.71 -3.76
CA LYS A 115 17.20 -17.65 -3.75
C LYS A 115 18.33 -17.02 -4.56
N GLY A 116 19.47 -16.76 -3.91
CA GLY A 116 20.68 -16.21 -4.55
C GLY A 116 20.97 -14.74 -4.23
N ARG A 117 21.07 -14.38 -2.93
CA ARG A 117 21.57 -13.05 -2.54
C ARG A 117 23.00 -12.87 -3.09
N GLU A 118 23.25 -11.76 -3.79
CA GLU A 118 24.62 -11.26 -3.95
C GLU A 118 25.25 -11.05 -2.57
N ALA A 119 26.53 -11.38 -2.44
CA ALA A 119 27.28 -11.12 -1.21
C ALA A 119 27.19 -9.64 -0.88
N ARG A 120 26.79 -9.33 0.36
CA ARG A 120 26.67 -7.96 0.85
C ARG A 120 28.08 -7.33 0.82
N ARG A 121 28.28 -6.34 -0.05
CA ARG A 121 29.54 -5.55 -0.14
C ARG A 121 29.57 -4.48 0.94
#